data_AF-J5UF13-F1
#
_entry.id   AF-J5UF13-F1
#
_cell.length_a   1.000
_cell.length_b   1.000
_cell.length_c   1.000
_cell.angle_alpha   90.00
_cell.angle_beta   90.00
_cell.angle_gamma   90.00
#
_symmetry.space_group_name_H-M   'P 1'
#
loop_
_entity.id
_entity.type
_entity.pdbx_description
1 polymer ?
#
loop_
_entity_poly.entity_id
_entity_poly.type
_entity_poly.pdbx_seq_one_letter_code
_entity_poly.pdbx_strand_id
1 'polypeptide(L)'
;MKKEYFDILISVLKIILMLVTIYVVPKFKTFIEENTTAKQRQELINFANIAIKIAEEYYKDKNKGKEKKDFVIEWLNKAGIKATEEQISNIIDMIVAWYNANGWNKAITKEVI
;
A
#
# COMPACT_ATOMS: atom_id res chain seq x y z
N MET A 1 -7.51 -57.11 4.19
CA MET A 1 -8.80 -56.56 4.66
C MET A 1 -8.65 -55.31 5.55
N LYS A 2 -8.37 -55.36 6.86
CA LYS A 2 -8.39 -54.14 7.71
C LYS A 2 -7.43 -53.01 7.27
N LYS A 3 -6.25 -53.35 6.75
CA LYS A 3 -5.27 -52.37 6.23
C LYS A 3 -5.75 -51.66 4.96
N GLU A 4 -6.33 -52.40 4.01
CA GLU A 4 -6.79 -51.84 2.74
C GLU A 4 -7.92 -50.83 2.94
N TYR A 5 -8.87 -51.10 3.87
CA TYR A 5 -9.91 -50.13 4.21
C TYR A 5 -9.34 -48.87 4.87
N PHE A 6 -8.30 -49.01 5.69
CA PHE A 6 -7.61 -47.89 6.31
C PHE A 6 -6.84 -47.04 5.28
N ASP A 7 -6.20 -47.68 4.30
CA ASP A 7 -5.47 -47.01 3.22
C ASP A 7 -6.43 -46.24 2.29
N ILE A 8 -7.61 -46.80 2.00
CA ILE A 8 -8.67 -46.12 1.24
C ILE A 8 -9.18 -44.89 2.01
N LEU A 9 -9.45 -45.04 3.32
CA LEU A 9 -9.91 -43.94 4.17
C LEU A 9 -8.91 -42.78 4.20
N ILE A 10 -7.61 -43.09 4.36
CA ILE A 10 -6.53 -42.09 4.31
C ILE A 10 -6.48 -41.39 2.95
N SER A 11 -6.65 -42.15 1.86
CA SER A 11 -6.61 -41.60 0.51
C SER A 11 -7.75 -40.62 0.26
N VAL A 12 -8.96 -40.94 0.72
CA VAL A 12 -10.12 -40.03 0.66
C VAL A 12 -9.87 -38.78 1.51
N LEU A 13 -9.34 -38.94 2.72
CA LEU A 13 -9.03 -37.81 3.60
C LEU A 13 -7.99 -36.86 2.98
N LYS A 14 -6.96 -37.41 2.31
CA LYS A 14 -5.94 -36.64 1.59
C LYS A 14 -6.54 -35.84 0.43
N ILE A 15 -7.46 -36.42 -0.34
CA ILE A 15 -8.15 -35.72 -1.42
C ILE A 15 -8.97 -34.56 -0.87
N ILE A 16 -9.69 -34.76 0.24
CA ILE A 16 -10.46 -33.70 0.91
C ILE A 16 -9.53 -32.57 1.38
N LEU A 17 -8.42 -32.91 2.05
CA LEU A 17 -7.41 -31.94 2.49
C LEU A 17 -6.81 -31.15 1.33
N MET A 18 -6.54 -31.83 0.20
CA MET A 18 -6.03 -31.19 -1.01
C MET A 18 -7.04 -30.17 -1.57
N LEU A 19 -8.32 -30.54 -1.66
CA LEU A 19 -9.38 -29.65 -2.13
C LEU A 19 -9.57 -28.43 -1.21
N VAL A 20 -9.53 -28.64 0.11
CA VAL A 20 -9.59 -27.55 1.10
C VAL A 20 -8.39 -26.61 0.94
N THR A 21 -7.19 -27.16 0.77
CA THR A 21 -5.96 -26.36 0.61
C THR A 21 -6.02 -25.50 -0.66
N ILE A 22 -6.49 -26.07 -1.78
CA ILE A 22 -6.66 -25.35 -3.06
C ILE A 22 -7.61 -24.17 -2.92
N TYR A 23 -8.64 -24.26 -2.05
CA TYR A 23 -9.60 -23.18 -1.86
C TYR A 23 -9.17 -22.15 -0.80
N VAL A 24 -8.64 -22.61 0.33
CA VAL A 24 -8.32 -21.77 1.50
C VAL A 24 -7.05 -20.97 1.30
N VAL A 25 -5.97 -21.58 0.79
CA VAL A 25 -4.67 -20.91 0.63
C VAL A 25 -4.75 -19.66 -0.25
N PRO A 26 -5.35 -19.67 -1.46
CA PRO A 26 -5.45 -18.46 -2.26
C PRO A 26 -6.33 -17.40 -1.61
N LYS A 27 -7.46 -17.77 -0.98
CA LYS A 27 -8.32 -16.83 -0.27
C LYS A 27 -7.61 -16.15 0.90
N PHE A 28 -6.85 -16.93 1.67
CA PHE A 28 -6.06 -16.42 2.78
C PHE A 28 -4.93 -15.50 2.30
N LYS A 29 -4.22 -15.87 1.23
CA LYS A 29 -3.20 -15.03 0.60
C LYS A 29 -3.78 -13.69 0.13
N THR A 30 -4.87 -13.71 -0.62
CA THR A 30 -5.56 -12.50 -1.10
C THR A 30 -5.99 -11.63 0.07
N PHE A 31 -6.55 -12.21 1.13
CA PHE A 31 -6.95 -11.45 2.31
C PHE A 31 -5.76 -10.71 2.97
N ILE A 32 -4.62 -11.37 3.14
CA ILE A 32 -3.42 -10.74 3.72
C ILE A 32 -2.88 -9.65 2.80
N GLU A 33 -2.83 -9.90 1.49
CA GLU A 33 -2.34 -8.94 0.49
C GLU A 33 -3.24 -7.70 0.38
N GLU A 34 -4.56 -7.85 0.37
CA GLU A 34 -5.52 -6.73 0.32
C GLU A 34 -5.41 -5.83 1.57
N ASN A 35 -5.42 -6.45 2.77
CA ASN A 35 -5.29 -5.71 4.03
C ASN A 35 -3.92 -5.02 4.15
N THR A 36 -2.87 -5.63 3.60
CA THR A 36 -1.52 -5.05 3.60
C THR A 36 -1.38 -3.95 2.55
N THR A 37 -1.99 -4.11 1.37
CA THR A 37 -1.92 -3.13 0.26
C THR A 37 -2.64 -1.84 0.61
N ALA A 38 -3.85 -1.93 1.18
CA ALA A 38 -4.60 -0.75 1.62
C ALA A 38 -3.85 0.01 2.72
N LYS A 39 -3.25 -0.72 3.67
CA LYS A 39 -2.45 -0.14 4.74
C LYS A 39 -1.16 0.51 4.20
N GLN A 40 -0.44 -0.16 3.31
CA GLN A 40 0.76 0.37 2.65
C GLN A 40 0.47 1.65 1.87
N ARG A 41 -0.64 1.68 1.12
CA ARG A 41 -1.10 2.88 0.41
C ARG A 41 -1.36 4.02 1.37
N GLN A 42 -2.06 3.76 2.48
CA GLN A 42 -2.33 4.77 3.50
C GLN A 42 -1.06 5.31 4.16
N GLU A 43 -0.11 4.43 4.48
CA GLU A 43 1.19 4.82 5.03
C GLU A 43 1.94 5.70 4.03
N LEU A 44 2.00 5.30 2.76
CA LEU A 44 2.62 6.10 1.70
C LEU A 44 2.01 7.50 1.59
N ILE A 45 0.68 7.61 1.60
CA ILE A 45 -0.03 8.90 1.57
C ILE A 45 0.33 9.76 2.78
N ASN A 46 0.37 9.17 3.98
CA ASN A 46 0.66 9.89 5.21
C ASN A 46 2.09 10.45 5.21
N PHE A 47 3.07 9.61 4.86
CA PHE A 47 4.46 10.04 4.77
C PHE A 47 4.68 11.06 3.65
N ALA A 48 4.03 10.86 2.49
CA ALA A 48 4.11 11.80 1.37
C ALA A 48 3.54 13.16 1.77
N ASN A 49 2.40 13.18 2.46
CA ASN A 49 1.79 14.41 2.96
C ASN A 49 2.70 15.16 3.94
N ILE A 50 3.34 14.44 4.88
CA ILE A 50 4.30 15.03 5.82
C ILE A 50 5.48 15.64 5.04
N ALA A 51 6.07 14.86 4.13
CA ALA A 51 7.19 15.31 3.32
C ALA A 51 6.83 16.52 2.45
N ILE A 52 5.63 16.56 1.85
CA ILE A 52 5.14 17.70 1.06
C ILE A 52 5.03 18.95 1.92
N LYS A 53 4.46 18.85 3.13
CA LYS A 53 4.40 19.99 4.05
C LYS A 53 5.79 20.48 4.47
N ILE A 54 6.72 19.57 4.72
CA ILE A 54 8.12 19.91 5.02
C ILE A 54 8.76 20.61 3.82
N ALA A 55 8.55 20.10 2.60
CA ALA A 55 9.07 20.69 1.38
C ALA A 55 8.51 22.09 1.13
N GLU A 56 7.22 22.31 1.37
CA GLU A 56 6.58 23.63 1.24
C GLU A 56 7.09 24.63 2.27
N GLU A 57 7.29 24.21 3.53
CA GLU A 57 7.84 25.11 4.56
C GLU A 57 9.31 25.43 4.31
N TYR A 58 10.10 24.44 3.86
CA TYR A 58 11.52 24.61 3.59
C TYR A 58 11.78 25.43 2.32
N TYR A 59 11.03 25.17 1.24
CA TYR A 59 11.15 25.87 -0.04
C TYR A 59 10.01 26.90 -0.20
N LYS A 60 10.22 28.11 0.34
CA LYS A 60 9.22 29.20 0.31
C LYS A 60 9.00 29.82 -1.07
N ASP A 61 9.91 29.57 -2.01
CA ASP A 61 9.82 30.08 -3.38
C ASP A 61 8.87 29.26 -4.26
N LYS A 62 8.00 29.97 -4.99
CA LYS A 62 7.01 29.36 -5.89
C LYS A 62 7.63 28.65 -7.10
N ASN A 63 8.85 29.01 -7.50
CA ASN A 63 9.52 28.44 -8.66
C ASN A 63 10.30 27.15 -8.37
N LYS A 64 10.18 26.60 -7.15
CA LYS A 64 10.92 25.42 -6.68
C LYS A 64 10.14 24.12 -6.70
N GLY A 65 9.13 24.02 -7.56
CA GLY A 65 8.24 22.84 -7.62
C GLY A 65 8.97 21.53 -7.91
N LYS A 66 10.00 21.56 -8.76
CA LYS A 66 10.82 20.39 -9.09
C LYS A 66 11.64 19.95 -7.88
N GLU A 67 12.34 20.87 -7.24
CA GLU A 67 13.17 20.60 -6.06
C GLU A 67 12.34 20.10 -4.88
N LYS A 68 11.12 20.63 -4.70
CA LYS A 68 10.16 20.12 -3.70
C LYS A 68 9.77 18.67 -3.98
N LYS A 69 9.44 18.35 -5.24
CA LYS A 69 9.05 16.99 -5.63
C LYS A 69 10.21 16.00 -5.45
N ASP A 70 11.41 16.38 -5.87
CA ASP A 70 12.61 15.56 -5.71
C ASP A 70 12.92 15.29 -4.22
N PHE A 71 12.76 16.31 -3.35
CA PHE A 71 12.89 16.14 -1.89
C PHE A 71 11.88 15.13 -1.33
N VAL A 72 10.62 15.20 -1.76
CA VAL A 72 9.58 14.29 -1.28
C VAL A 72 9.87 12.85 -1.73
N ILE A 73 10.33 12.66 -2.97
CA ILE A 73 10.72 11.34 -3.49
C ILE A 73 11.89 10.77 -2.66
N GLU A 74 12.93 11.57 -2.41
CA GLU A 74 14.07 11.15 -1.61
C GLU A 74 13.66 10.78 -0.17
N TRP A 75 12.77 11.58 0.44
CA TRP A 75 12.22 11.31 1.76
C TRP A 75 11.48 9.98 1.82
N LEU A 76 10.63 9.70 0.84
CA LEU A 76 9.85 8.47 0.77
C LEU A 76 10.73 7.24 0.53
N ASN A 77 11.76 7.38 -0.30
CA ASN A 77 12.76 6.33 -0.51
C ASN A 77 13.54 6.03 0.77
N LYS A 78 13.94 7.07 1.53
CA LYS A 78 14.60 6.92 2.84
C LYS A 78 13.68 6.30 3.90
N ALA A 79 12.38 6.56 3.84
CA ALA A 79 11.39 5.94 4.72
C ALA A 79 11.20 4.43 4.47
N GLY A 80 11.81 3.87 3.41
CA GLY A 80 11.77 2.44 3.12
C GLY A 80 10.42 1.94 2.61
N ILE A 81 9.57 2.84 2.10
CA ILE A 81 8.25 2.48 1.59
C ILE A 81 8.40 1.79 0.23
N LYS A 82 7.85 0.58 0.11
CA LYS A 82 7.89 -0.18 -1.14
C LYS A 82 6.80 0.33 -2.09
N ALA A 83 7.17 1.25 -2.98
CA ALA A 83 6.32 1.74 -4.07
C ALA A 83 7.16 2.04 -5.32
N THR A 84 6.55 2.00 -6.50
CA THR A 84 7.22 2.42 -7.73
C THR A 84 7.34 3.95 -7.76
N GLU A 85 8.32 4.47 -8.52
CA GLU A 85 8.47 5.92 -8.69
C GLU A 85 7.21 6.57 -9.28
N GLU A 86 6.52 5.87 -10.18
CA GLU A 86 5.25 6.31 -10.76
C GLU A 86 4.14 6.41 -9.69
N GLN A 87 4.02 5.40 -8.81
CA GLN A 87 3.06 5.44 -7.70
C GLN A 87 3.34 6.60 -6.75
N ILE A 88 4.62 6.83 -6.43
CA ILE A 88 5.05 7.95 -5.59
C ILE A 88 4.68 9.28 -6.27
N SER A 89 5.04 9.46 -7.54
CA SER A 89 4.73 10.67 -8.32
C SER A 89 3.23 10.94 -8.35
N ASN A 90 2.42 9.93 -8.66
CA ASN A 90 0.97 10.07 -8.74
C ASN A 90 0.36 10.48 -7.39
N ILE A 91 0.86 9.93 -6.28
CA ILE A 91 0.40 10.29 -4.95
C ILE A 91 0.79 11.72 -4.59
N ILE A 92 2.01 12.14 -4.93
CA ILE A 92 2.44 13.53 -4.74
C ILE A 92 1.53 14.48 -5.51
N ASP A 93 1.32 14.21 -6.80
CA ASP A 93 0.52 15.07 -7.67
C ASP A 93 -0.94 15.15 -7.20
N MET A 94 -1.51 14.04 -6.77
CA MET A 94 -2.85 13.97 -6.18
C MET A 94 -2.97 14.79 -4.88
N ILE A 95 -2.00 14.66 -3.96
CA ILE A 95 -1.99 15.41 -2.69
C ILE A 95 -1.88 16.91 -2.96
N VAL A 96 -0.97 17.32 -3.85
CA VAL A 96 -0.78 18.72 -4.22
C VAL A 96 -2.03 19.28 -4.91
N ALA A 97 -2.65 18.53 -5.83
CA ALA A 97 -3.91 18.91 -6.47
C ALA A 97 -5.03 19.10 -5.43
N TRP A 98 -5.11 18.20 -4.45
CA TRP A 98 -6.09 18.34 -3.37
C TRP A 98 -5.88 19.62 -2.56
N TYR A 99 -4.64 19.93 -2.17
CA TYR A 99 -4.34 21.16 -1.45
C TYR A 99 -4.61 22.42 -2.27
N ASN A 100 -4.30 22.40 -3.57
CA ASN A 100 -4.58 23.51 -4.46
C ASN A 100 -6.09 23.76 -4.62
N ALA A 101 -6.92 22.72 -4.55
CA ALA A 101 -8.38 22.85 -4.61
C ALA A 101 -9.03 23.20 -3.26
N ASN A 102 -8.47 22.72 -2.14
CA ASN A 102 -9.14 22.80 -0.83
C ASN A 102 -8.51 23.80 0.15
N GLY A 103 -7.28 24.25 -0.11
CA GLY A 103 -6.50 25.12 0.76
C GLY A 103 -5.44 24.37 1.57
N TRP A 104 -4.23 24.94 1.63
CA TRP A 104 -3.05 24.40 2.31
C TRP A 104 -3.14 24.41 3.85
N ASN A 105 -4.11 25.11 4.41
CA ASN A 105 -4.39 25.16 5.85
C ASN A 105 -5.25 23.99 6.35
N LYS A 106 -5.78 23.14 5.45
CA LYS A 106 -6.61 22.00 5.82
C LYS A 106 -5.77 20.75 6.09
N ALA A 107 -6.34 19.81 6.84
CA ALA A 107 -5.77 18.48 6.99
C ALA A 107 -6.37 17.55 5.93
N ILE A 108 -5.51 16.82 5.23
CA ILE A 108 -5.93 15.66 4.44
C ILE A 108 -6.47 14.61 5.42
N THR A 109 -7.74 14.24 5.26
CA THR A 109 -8.39 13.19 6.06
C THR A 109 -8.31 11.86 5.32
N LYS A 110 -8.46 10.76 6.07
CA LYS A 110 -8.44 9.38 5.52
C LYS A 110 -9.54 9.12 4.48
N GLU A 111 -10.57 9.96 4.42
CA GLU A 111 -11.71 9.81 3.51
C GLU A 111 -11.47 10.48 2.15
N VAL A 112 -10.42 11.29 2.05
CA VAL A 112 -10.10 12.08 0.85
C VAL A 112 -9.25 11.29 -0.15
N ILE A 113 -8.58 10.20 0.28
CA ILE A 113 -7.57 9.49 -0.51
C ILE A 113 -7.73 7.97 -0.45
#